data_AF-A0A654TNY4-F1
#
_entry.id   AF-A0A654TNY4-F1
#
_cell.length_a   1.000
_cell.length_b   1.000
_cell.length_c   1.000
_cell.angle_alpha   90.00
_cell.angle_beta   90.00
_cell.angle_gamma   90.00
#
_symmetry.space_group_name_H-M   'P 1'
#
loop_
_entity.id
_entity.type
_entity.pdbx_description
1 polymer ?
#
loop_
_entity_poly.entity_id
_entity_poly.type
_entity_poly.pdbx_seq_one_letter_code
_entity_poly.pdbx_strand_id
1 'polypeptide(L)'
;MYDPLDPSDPRDWHQVTVVSSPSWFSDYVLSVGAVDAYGAALDKSMSGPWVGVAAPGTHIMGLSPQGGGPVNAYPPSRPGEKNMPFWGTSFSAAYVSGVAALVRAKFPELTAYQVINRIVQSAHNPPAGVDNKLGYGLVDPVAALTFNIPSGDRMAPGAQSRVITPAAPPPPPDHRARNIAIGFVGAVATGVLAMAIGARLRRAR
;
A
#
# COMPACT_ATOMS: atom_id res chain seq x y z
N MET A 1 3.22 22.61 9.11
CA MET A 1 2.61 23.83 8.56
C MET A 1 1.17 23.77 8.98
N TYR A 2 0.76 24.73 9.78
CA TYR A 2 -0.58 24.96 10.29
C TYR A 2 -0.85 26.41 9.92
N ASP A 3 -1.94 26.70 9.21
CA ASP A 3 -2.34 28.07 8.92
C ASP A 3 -3.13 28.62 10.13
N PRO A 4 -2.54 29.53 10.94
CA PRO A 4 -3.26 30.09 12.08
C PRO A 4 -4.45 30.98 11.67
N LEU A 5 -4.57 31.32 10.39
CA LEU A 5 -5.69 32.12 9.86
C LEU A 5 -6.88 31.27 9.41
N ASP A 6 -6.71 29.95 9.23
CA ASP A 6 -7.78 29.01 8.94
C ASP A 6 -7.94 27.96 10.07
N PRO A 7 -8.61 28.31 11.18
CA PRO A 7 -8.82 27.36 12.27
C PRO A 7 -9.76 26.21 11.91
N SER A 8 -10.47 26.29 10.77
CA SER A 8 -11.35 25.21 10.31
C SER A 8 -10.59 24.07 9.64
N ASP A 9 -9.34 24.32 9.24
CA ASP A 9 -8.41 23.35 8.65
C ASP A 9 -7.16 23.17 9.52
N PRO A 10 -7.28 22.54 10.71
CA PRO A 10 -6.18 22.46 11.67
C PRO A 10 -4.99 21.61 11.19
N ARG A 11 -5.17 20.84 10.11
CA ARG A 11 -4.11 20.04 9.50
C ARG A 11 -3.65 20.59 8.15
N ASP A 12 -4.19 21.72 7.70
CA ASP A 12 -3.74 22.40 6.48
C ASP A 12 -3.92 21.54 5.20
N TRP A 13 -5.04 20.83 5.11
CA TRP A 13 -5.44 20.03 3.94
C TRP A 13 -5.56 20.86 2.66
N HIS A 14 -6.04 22.10 2.75
CA HIS A 14 -6.21 22.97 1.58
C HIS A 14 -4.88 23.44 0.97
N GLN A 15 -3.79 23.39 1.73
CA GLN A 15 -2.44 23.78 1.26
C GLN A 15 -1.62 22.60 0.71
N VAL A 16 -2.22 21.40 0.60
CA VAL A 16 -1.53 20.23 0.03
C VAL A 16 -1.24 20.44 -1.46
N THR A 17 0.04 20.43 -1.82
CA THR A 17 0.51 20.51 -3.22
C THR A 17 1.04 19.19 -3.76
N VAL A 18 1.50 18.30 -2.88
CA VAL A 18 2.06 16.98 -3.24
C VAL A 18 1.37 15.91 -2.41
N VAL A 19 0.66 15.00 -3.06
CA VAL A 19 -0.08 13.92 -2.40
C VAL A 19 0.81 12.70 -2.18
N SER A 20 0.76 12.15 -0.97
CA SER A 20 1.33 10.84 -0.65
C SER A 20 0.26 9.76 -0.70
N SER A 21 0.31 8.86 -1.68
CA SER A 21 -0.51 7.65 -1.70
C SER A 21 0.33 6.44 -1.29
N PRO A 22 -0.16 5.55 -0.39
CA PRO A 22 -1.51 5.52 0.19
C PRO A 22 -1.69 6.36 1.46
N SER A 23 -0.66 7.08 1.93
CA SER A 23 -0.68 7.80 3.22
C SER A 23 -1.89 8.70 3.42
N TRP A 24 -2.36 9.40 2.38
CA TRP A 24 -3.49 10.32 2.46
C TRP A 24 -4.83 9.66 2.86
N PHE A 25 -4.93 8.33 2.80
CA PHE A 25 -6.07 7.56 3.32
C PHE A 25 -5.90 7.35 4.84
N SER A 26 -5.61 8.41 5.57
CA SER A 26 -5.15 8.38 6.97
C SER A 26 -6.18 7.83 7.96
N ASP A 27 -7.46 7.81 7.58
CA ASP A 27 -8.51 7.14 8.37
C ASP A 27 -8.36 5.61 8.37
N TYR A 28 -7.73 5.07 7.33
CA TYR A 28 -7.59 3.63 7.09
C TYR A 28 -6.15 3.14 7.26
N VAL A 29 -5.17 4.02 7.03
CA VAL A 29 -3.74 3.71 7.06
C VAL A 29 -3.06 4.62 8.08
N LEU A 30 -2.24 4.03 8.96
CA LEU A 30 -1.38 4.82 9.82
C LEU A 30 -0.13 5.27 9.04
N SER A 31 -0.11 6.52 8.57
CA SER A 31 1.06 7.12 7.92
C SER A 31 2.14 7.45 8.95
N VAL A 32 3.39 7.11 8.62
CA VAL A 32 4.53 7.18 9.55
C VAL A 32 5.62 8.12 9.03
N GLY A 33 5.90 9.17 9.79
CA GLY A 33 7.04 10.06 9.58
C GLY A 33 8.34 9.49 10.15
N ALA A 34 9.47 10.13 9.84
CA ALA A 34 10.78 9.73 10.32
C ALA A 34 11.35 10.76 11.30
N VAL A 35 11.97 10.27 12.38
CA VAL A 35 12.85 11.07 13.24
C VAL A 35 14.32 10.65 13.11
N ASP A 36 15.21 11.57 13.45
CA ASP A 36 16.62 11.26 13.66
C ASP A 36 16.87 10.59 15.04
N ALA A 37 18.14 10.34 15.36
CA ALA A 37 18.53 9.71 16.62
C ALA A 37 18.24 10.57 17.86
N TYR A 38 17.96 11.86 17.70
CA TYR A 38 17.64 12.79 18.78
C TYR A 38 16.12 13.01 18.92
N GLY A 39 15.30 12.35 18.09
CA GLY A 39 13.85 12.52 18.07
C GLY A 39 13.37 13.72 17.26
N ALA A 40 14.27 14.43 16.57
CA ALA A 40 13.89 15.54 15.71
C ALA A 40 13.32 15.02 14.38
N ALA A 41 12.33 15.71 13.83
CA ALA A 41 11.76 15.37 12.53
C ALA A 41 12.85 15.40 11.44
N LEU A 42 12.96 14.33 10.67
CA LEU A 42 13.92 14.25 9.57
C LEU A 42 13.48 15.19 8.44
N ASP A 43 14.37 16.08 7.98
CA ASP A 43 14.05 17.04 6.90
C ASP A 43 13.61 16.39 5.59
N LYS A 44 14.04 15.14 5.35
CA LYS A 44 13.66 14.34 4.18
C LYS A 44 12.35 13.58 4.37
N SER A 45 11.72 13.64 5.54
CA SER A 45 10.40 13.08 5.79
C SER A 45 9.34 13.99 5.19
N MET A 46 8.56 13.47 4.25
CA MET A 46 7.48 14.23 3.64
C MET A 46 6.43 14.59 4.69
N SER A 47 6.23 15.89 4.90
CA SER A 47 5.19 16.41 5.79
C SER A 47 3.84 16.42 5.08
N GLY A 48 2.78 16.14 5.83
CA GLY A 48 1.42 16.29 5.34
C GLY A 48 0.37 16.12 6.44
N PRO A 49 -0.87 16.55 6.16
CA PRO A 49 -2.00 16.41 7.07
C PRO A 49 -2.32 14.95 7.44
N TRP A 50 -1.86 13.99 6.64
CA TRP A 50 -2.08 12.57 6.83
C TRP A 50 -1.11 11.89 7.79
N VAL A 51 0.00 12.54 8.18
CA VAL A 51 1.00 11.92 9.06
C VAL A 51 0.36 11.68 10.43
N GLY A 52 0.38 10.42 10.88
CA GLY A 52 -0.26 9.99 12.12
C GLY A 52 0.71 9.85 13.28
N VAL A 53 1.88 9.25 13.06
CA VAL A 53 2.95 9.10 14.07
C VAL A 53 4.31 9.16 13.41
N ALA A 54 5.38 9.14 14.20
CA ALA A 54 6.76 9.01 13.72
C ALA A 54 7.51 7.88 14.42
N ALA A 55 8.58 7.42 13.79
CA ALA A 55 9.51 6.44 14.34
C ALA A 55 10.95 6.71 13.84
N PRO A 56 11.99 6.08 14.43
CA PRO A 56 13.36 6.25 13.97
C PRO A 56 13.51 5.94 12.48
N GLY A 57 14.15 6.85 11.75
CA GLY A 57 14.33 6.75 10.30
C GLY A 57 15.76 7.03 9.83
N THR A 58 16.72 7.09 10.74
CA THR A 58 18.16 7.22 10.44
C THR A 58 18.97 6.30 11.33
N HIS A 59 20.23 6.05 10.97
CA HIS A 59 21.13 5.18 11.75
C HIS A 59 20.55 3.78 11.98
N ILE A 60 19.84 3.27 10.97
CA ILE A 60 19.15 1.99 11.05
C ILE A 60 20.14 0.84 10.90
N MET A 61 19.96 -0.19 11.72
CA MET A 61 20.63 -1.48 11.57
C MET A 61 19.60 -2.55 11.21
N GLY A 62 19.91 -3.33 10.18
CA GLY A 62 19.07 -4.44 9.69
C GLY A 62 19.90 -5.68 9.43
N LEU A 63 19.31 -6.64 8.72
CA LEU A 63 19.95 -7.90 8.34
C LEU A 63 20.28 -7.92 6.85
N SER A 64 21.47 -8.43 6.51
CA SER A 64 21.91 -8.55 5.12
C SER A 64 21.20 -9.71 4.44
N PRO A 65 20.67 -9.52 3.21
CA PRO A 65 20.07 -10.62 2.46
C PRO A 65 21.11 -11.64 1.97
N GLN A 66 22.41 -11.33 1.94
CA GLN A 66 23.44 -12.27 1.47
C GLN A 66 23.95 -13.24 2.55
N GLY A 67 23.74 -12.95 3.83
CA GLY A 67 24.30 -13.78 4.90
C GLY A 67 23.65 -13.64 6.27
N GLY A 68 22.54 -12.90 6.39
CA GLY A 68 21.83 -12.69 7.64
C GLY A 68 22.59 -11.89 8.71
N GLY A 69 23.83 -11.47 8.45
CA GLY A 69 24.61 -10.65 9.36
C GLY A 69 24.08 -9.21 9.48
N PRO A 70 24.43 -8.50 10.56
CA PRO A 70 24.02 -7.12 10.76
C PRO A 70 24.63 -6.19 9.70
N VAL A 71 23.83 -5.26 9.19
CA VAL A 71 24.23 -4.26 8.19
C VAL A 71 23.53 -2.94 8.47
N ASN A 72 24.23 -1.82 8.25
CA ASN A 72 23.73 -0.46 8.54
C ASN A 72 23.87 0.52 7.36
N ALA A 73 24.31 0.05 6.20
CA ALA A 73 24.53 0.90 5.03
C ALA A 73 24.48 0.09 3.72
N TYR A 74 24.11 0.78 2.64
CA TYR A 74 24.27 0.26 1.27
C TYR A 74 25.74 0.41 0.83
N PRO A 75 26.26 -0.55 0.04
CA PRO A 75 27.54 -0.36 -0.62
C PRO A 75 27.48 0.85 -1.56
N PRO A 76 28.61 1.52 -1.81
CA PRO A 76 28.64 2.69 -2.67
C PRO A 76 28.20 2.33 -4.10
N SER A 77 27.52 3.25 -4.76
CA SER A 77 27.10 3.07 -6.16
C SER A 77 28.27 3.21 -7.13
N ARG A 78 29.37 3.88 -6.72
CA ARG A 78 30.58 4.04 -7.52
C ARG A 78 31.84 3.66 -6.73
N PRO A 79 32.87 3.10 -7.38
CA PRO A 79 34.16 2.86 -6.74
C PRO A 79 34.74 4.15 -6.14
N GLY A 80 35.17 4.10 -4.88
CA GLY A 80 35.76 5.24 -4.15
C GLY A 80 34.77 6.10 -3.35
N GLU A 81 33.46 5.89 -3.48
CA GLU A 81 32.46 6.54 -2.63
C GLU A 81 32.31 5.83 -1.27
N LYS A 82 31.78 6.55 -0.27
CA LYS A 82 31.46 5.99 1.04
C LYS A 82 30.17 5.18 0.98
N ASN A 83 30.06 4.18 1.86
CA ASN A 83 28.80 3.48 2.09
C ASN A 83 27.70 4.50 2.47
N MET A 84 26.49 4.27 1.97
CA MET A 84 25.34 5.13 2.25
C MET A 84 24.57 4.56 3.45
N PRO A 85 24.56 5.22 4.62
CA PRO A 85 23.82 4.73 5.78
C PRO A 85 22.35 4.53 5.47
N PHE A 86 21.70 3.57 6.12
CA PHE A 86 20.27 3.38 5.99
C PHE A 86 19.50 4.54 6.61
N TRP A 87 18.61 5.12 5.80
CA TRP A 87 17.64 6.12 6.23
C TRP A 87 16.37 6.04 5.38
N GLY A 88 15.27 6.53 5.92
CA GLY A 88 13.99 6.63 5.21
C GLY A 88 12.79 6.30 6.10
N THR A 89 11.64 6.86 5.73
CA THR A 89 10.35 6.59 6.39
C THR A 89 9.88 5.15 6.24
N SER A 90 10.42 4.40 5.26
CA SER A 90 10.16 2.96 5.11
C SER A 90 10.61 2.16 6.34
N PHE A 91 11.75 2.50 6.94
CA PHE A 91 12.22 1.88 8.17
C PHE A 91 11.37 2.30 9.37
N SER A 92 10.96 3.58 9.42
CA SER A 92 10.04 4.08 10.45
C SER A 92 8.70 3.33 10.41
N ALA A 93 8.13 3.11 9.22
CA ALA A 93 6.92 2.31 9.04
C ALA A 93 7.09 0.86 9.48
N ALA A 94 8.29 0.27 9.27
CA ALA A 94 8.60 -1.08 9.75
C ALA A 94 8.62 -1.15 11.28
N TYR A 95 9.19 -0.16 11.98
CA TYR A 95 9.12 -0.09 13.44
C TYR A 95 7.67 -0.03 13.94
N VAL A 96 6.86 0.87 13.40
CA VAL A 96 5.45 1.02 13.80
C VAL A 96 4.65 -0.26 13.49
N SER A 97 4.95 -0.93 12.39
CA SER A 97 4.35 -2.24 12.07
C SER A 97 4.71 -3.31 13.11
N GLY A 98 5.96 -3.31 13.60
CA GLY A 98 6.39 -4.17 14.70
C GLY A 98 5.65 -3.86 16.00
N VAL A 99 5.47 -2.58 16.33
CA VAL A 99 4.66 -2.15 17.50
C VAL A 99 3.22 -2.60 17.34
N ALA A 100 2.61 -2.43 16.17
CA ALA A 100 1.26 -2.91 15.90
C ALA A 100 1.14 -4.43 16.06
N ALA A 101 2.15 -5.21 15.64
CA ALA A 101 2.17 -6.65 15.87
C ALA A 101 2.22 -7.00 17.37
N LEU A 102 3.05 -6.31 18.15
CA LEU A 102 3.11 -6.49 19.60
C LEU A 102 1.79 -6.12 20.29
N VAL A 103 1.17 -5.01 19.90
CA VAL A 103 -0.13 -4.57 20.41
C VAL A 103 -1.20 -5.63 20.11
N ARG A 104 -1.25 -6.14 18.87
CA ARG A 104 -2.19 -7.20 18.49
C ARG A 104 -1.94 -8.52 19.21
N ALA A 105 -0.69 -8.84 19.53
CA ALA A 105 -0.36 -10.03 20.31
C ALA A 105 -0.84 -9.90 21.77
N LYS A 106 -0.74 -8.70 22.36
CA LYS A 106 -1.18 -8.45 23.74
C LYS A 106 -2.68 -8.23 23.87
N PHE A 107 -3.31 -7.60 22.87
CA PHE A 107 -4.73 -7.24 22.84
C PHE A 107 -5.38 -7.81 21.57
N PRO A 108 -5.56 -9.14 21.48
CA PRO A 108 -6.01 -9.81 20.26
C PRO A 108 -7.44 -9.45 19.83
N GLU A 109 -8.25 -8.90 20.72
CA GLU A 109 -9.64 -8.48 20.48
C GLU A 109 -9.78 -7.10 19.82
N LEU A 110 -8.70 -6.30 19.79
CA LEU A 110 -8.75 -4.97 19.19
C LEU A 110 -8.85 -5.05 17.67
N THR A 111 -9.73 -4.23 17.10
CA THR A 111 -9.78 -4.05 15.64
C THR A 111 -8.56 -3.27 15.14
N ALA A 112 -8.30 -3.29 13.84
CA ALA A 112 -7.20 -2.52 13.25
C ALA A 112 -7.29 -1.02 13.59
N TYR A 113 -8.50 -0.44 13.56
CA TYR A 113 -8.71 0.97 13.90
C TYR A 113 -8.40 1.25 15.39
N GLN A 114 -8.77 0.32 16.28
CA GLN A 114 -8.46 0.42 17.70
C GLN A 114 -6.97 0.25 18.01
N VAL A 115 -6.26 -0.59 17.24
CA VAL A 115 -4.80 -0.72 17.31
C VAL A 115 -4.14 0.60 16.91
N ILE A 116 -4.60 1.23 15.83
CA ILE A 116 -4.11 2.55 15.38
C ILE A 116 -4.36 3.60 16.46
N ASN A 117 -5.59 3.69 16.98
CA ASN A 117 -5.94 4.60 18.07
C ASN A 117 -5.01 4.42 19.27
N ARG A 118 -4.76 3.17 19.67
CA ARG A 118 -3.88 2.86 20.80
C ARG A 118 -2.44 3.34 20.57
N ILE A 119 -1.88 3.10 19.38
CA ILE A 119 -0.54 3.56 19.01
C ILE A 119 -0.47 5.09 19.05
N VAL A 120 -1.46 5.76 18.45
CA VAL A 120 -1.56 7.22 18.39
C VAL A 120 -1.66 7.85 19.78
N GLN A 121 -2.57 7.34 20.63
CA GLN A 121 -2.81 7.88 21.98
C GLN A 121 -1.64 7.65 22.95
N SER A 122 -0.77 6.68 22.64
CA SER A 122 0.43 6.39 23.43
C SER A 122 1.70 7.10 22.93
N ALA A 123 1.65 7.78 21.78
CA ALA A 123 2.82 8.39 21.20
C ALA A 123 3.29 9.62 22.00
N HIS A 124 4.60 9.90 21.96
CA HIS A 124 5.19 11.09 22.54
C HIS A 124 4.94 12.31 21.64
N ASN A 125 3.91 13.06 22.00
CA ASN A 125 3.42 14.20 21.23
C ASN A 125 4.46 15.32 21.06
N PRO A 126 4.47 16.00 19.89
CA PRO A 126 5.21 17.24 19.74
C PRO A 126 4.62 18.33 20.65
N PRO A 127 5.34 19.45 20.88
CA PRO A 127 4.85 20.56 21.71
C PRO A 127 3.49 21.12 21.27
N ALA A 128 3.15 21.01 19.98
CA ALA A 128 1.87 21.43 19.41
C ALA A 128 0.74 20.39 19.59
N GLY A 129 0.99 19.25 20.24
CA GLY A 129 0.07 18.12 20.39
C GLY A 129 0.01 17.25 19.14
N VAL A 130 -0.23 17.85 17.97
CA VAL A 130 -0.18 17.18 16.67
C VAL A 130 0.41 18.12 15.63
N ASP A 131 1.25 17.60 14.73
CA ASP A 131 1.76 18.38 13.59
C ASP A 131 1.86 17.54 12.30
N ASN A 132 2.13 18.21 11.18
CA ASN A 132 2.22 17.54 9.88
C ASN A 132 3.56 16.84 9.60
N LYS A 133 4.54 16.90 10.51
CA LYS A 133 5.85 16.24 10.37
C LYS A 133 5.90 14.93 11.14
N LEU A 134 5.37 14.93 12.36
CA LEU A 134 5.42 13.83 13.33
C LEU A 134 4.04 13.26 13.65
N GLY A 135 2.96 13.90 13.19
CA GLY A 135 1.61 13.53 13.60
C GLY A 135 1.43 13.72 15.09
N TYR A 136 0.90 12.70 15.76
CA TYR A 136 0.78 12.63 17.22
C TYR A 136 2.11 12.26 17.91
N GLY A 137 3.20 12.16 17.15
CA GLY A 137 4.56 12.11 17.70
C GLY A 137 5.24 10.75 17.62
N LEU A 138 6.32 10.61 18.39
CA LEU A 138 7.19 9.43 18.34
C LEU A 138 6.51 8.23 18.99
N VAL A 139 6.47 7.09 18.29
CA VAL A 139 5.88 5.86 18.81
C VAL A 139 6.56 5.42 20.12
N ASP A 140 5.77 5.08 21.13
CA ASP A 140 6.23 4.48 22.39
C ASP A 140 5.66 3.05 22.52
N PRO A 141 6.47 2.01 22.24
CA PRO A 141 6.03 0.62 22.37
C PRO A 141 5.63 0.23 23.79
N VAL A 142 6.29 0.79 24.81
CA VAL A 142 6.03 0.45 26.21
C VAL A 142 4.70 1.06 26.63
N ALA A 143 4.47 2.34 26.37
CA ALA A 143 3.19 2.98 26.64
C ALA A 143 2.06 2.32 25.86
N ALA A 144 2.25 2.01 24.57
CA ALA A 144 1.28 1.30 23.75
C ALA A 144 0.87 -0.04 24.37
N LEU A 145 1.82 -0.76 24.99
CA LEU A 145 1.55 -2.05 25.62
C LEU A 145 1.01 -1.93 27.04
N THR A 146 1.28 -0.85 27.79
CA THR A 146 1.06 -0.82 29.25
C THR A 146 0.00 0.18 29.71
N PHE A 147 -0.24 1.26 28.99
CA PHE A 147 -1.20 2.28 29.41
C PHE A 147 -2.65 1.78 29.31
N ASN A 148 -3.49 2.26 30.21
CA ASN A 148 -4.94 2.04 30.12
C ASN A 148 -5.55 3.08 29.16
N ILE A 149 -5.63 2.72 27.88
CA ILE A 149 -6.14 3.58 26.80
C ILE A 149 -7.54 3.09 26.40
N PRO A 150 -8.57 3.96 26.39
CA PRO A 150 -9.89 3.61 25.88
C PRO A 150 -9.80 3.14 24.43
N SER A 151 -10.46 2.03 24.09
CA SER A 151 -10.33 1.41 22.77
C SER A 151 -10.78 2.33 21.63
N GLY A 152 -11.77 3.21 21.88
CA GLY A 152 -12.39 4.04 20.85
C GLY A 152 -13.27 3.23 19.90
N ASP A 153 -13.60 3.83 18.75
CA ASP A 153 -14.46 3.23 17.74
C ASP A 153 -13.84 1.97 17.12
N ARG A 154 -14.70 1.04 16.69
CA ARG A 154 -14.24 -0.21 16.05
C ARG A 154 -13.83 -0.03 14.59
N MET A 155 -14.40 0.96 13.90
CA MET A 155 -14.23 1.16 12.46
C MET A 155 -13.88 2.62 12.18
N ALA A 156 -13.11 2.83 11.11
CA ALA A 156 -12.80 4.16 10.62
C ALA A 156 -14.07 4.90 10.17
N PRO A 157 -14.10 6.24 10.30
CA PRO A 157 -15.18 7.05 9.76
C PRO A 157 -15.45 6.73 8.28
N GLY A 158 -16.71 6.49 7.93
CA GLY A 158 -17.10 6.21 6.55
C GLY A 158 -16.69 4.83 6.01
N ALA A 159 -16.18 3.92 6.85
CA ALA A 159 -15.82 2.57 6.42
C ALA A 159 -17.04 1.81 5.84
N GLN A 160 -16.97 1.49 4.55
CA GLN A 160 -17.97 0.69 3.83
C GLN A 160 -17.41 -0.71 3.58
N SER A 161 -18.09 -1.76 4.06
CA SER A 161 -17.77 -3.13 3.63
C SER A 161 -18.57 -3.45 2.36
N ARG A 162 -17.94 -3.34 1.19
CA ARG A 162 -18.52 -3.85 -0.05
C ARG A 162 -17.90 -5.21 -0.38
N VAL A 163 -18.72 -6.24 -0.51
CA VAL A 163 -18.28 -7.52 -1.07
C VAL A 163 -17.88 -7.26 -2.53
N ILE A 164 -16.59 -7.43 -2.84
CA ILE A 164 -16.11 -7.38 -4.22
C ILE A 164 -16.46 -8.72 -4.86
N THR A 165 -17.58 -8.76 -5.59
CA THR A 165 -17.87 -9.86 -6.50
C THR A 165 -16.97 -9.73 -7.72
N PRO A 166 -16.14 -10.76 -8.04
CA PRO A 166 -15.38 -10.77 -9.27
C PRO A 166 -16.28 -10.51 -10.47
N ALA A 167 -15.77 -9.82 -11.48
CA ALA A 167 -16.48 -9.69 -12.74
C ALA A 167 -16.78 -11.09 -13.30
N ALA A 168 -17.97 -11.27 -13.88
CA ALA A 168 -18.31 -12.51 -14.56
C ALA A 168 -17.25 -12.80 -15.65
N PRO A 169 -16.85 -14.06 -15.86
CA PRO A 169 -15.98 -14.42 -16.97
C PRO A 169 -16.52 -13.85 -18.29
N PRO A 170 -15.65 -13.42 -19.22
CA PRO A 170 -16.11 -12.99 -20.53
C PRO A 170 -16.90 -14.11 -21.20
N PRO A 171 -17.97 -13.78 -21.96
CA PRO A 171 -18.73 -14.79 -22.68
C PRO A 171 -17.81 -15.57 -23.62
N PRO A 172 -18.05 -16.89 -23.82
CA PRO A 172 -17.23 -17.70 -24.71
C PRO A 172 -17.24 -17.12 -26.14
N PRO A 173 -16.13 -17.25 -26.91
CA PRO A 173 -16.07 -16.71 -28.26
C PRO A 173 -17.21 -17.23 -29.15
N ASP A 174 -17.87 -16.33 -29.89
CA ASP A 174 -18.92 -16.73 -30.82
C ASP A 174 -18.30 -17.43 -32.05
N HIS A 175 -18.56 -18.73 -32.16
CA HIS A 175 -18.06 -19.56 -33.26
C HIS A 175 -19.08 -19.77 -34.39
N ARG A 176 -20.27 -19.14 -34.32
CA ARG A 176 -21.33 -19.33 -35.33
C ARG A 176 -20.87 -18.95 -36.73
N ALA A 177 -20.25 -17.78 -36.89
CA ALA A 177 -19.74 -17.32 -38.19
C ALA A 177 -18.66 -18.26 -38.76
N ARG A 178 -17.74 -18.73 -37.91
CA ARG A 178 -16.71 -19.72 -38.29
C ARG A 178 -17.34 -21.03 -38.74
N ASN A 179 -18.30 -21.55 -37.99
CA ASN A 179 -18.95 -22.83 -38.30
C ASN A 179 -19.77 -22.73 -39.59
N ILE A 180 -20.46 -21.62 -39.83
CA ILE A 180 -21.18 -21.35 -41.09
C ILE A 180 -20.20 -21.28 -42.25
N ALA A 181 -19.09 -20.55 -42.10
CA ALA A 181 -18.07 -20.43 -43.15
C ALA A 181 -17.44 -21.80 -43.49
N ILE A 182 -17.06 -22.60 -42.49
CA ILE A 182 -16.52 -23.94 -42.68
C ILE A 182 -17.55 -24.85 -43.37
N GLY A 183 -18.81 -24.80 -42.94
CA GLY A 183 -19.89 -25.58 -43.54
C GLY A 183 -20.12 -25.22 -45.01
N PHE A 184 -20.11 -23.93 -45.34
CA PHE A 184 -20.27 -23.45 -46.71
C PHE A 184 -19.10 -23.89 -47.61
N VAL A 185 -17.86 -23.72 -47.15
CA VAL A 185 -16.66 -24.18 -47.87
C VAL A 185 -16.71 -25.68 -48.10
N GLY A 186 -17.11 -26.46 -47.08
CA GLY A 186 -17.28 -27.91 -47.22
C GLY A 186 -18.34 -28.28 -48.26
N ALA A 187 -19.48 -27.60 -48.28
CA ALA A 187 -20.55 -27.85 -49.25
C ALA A 187 -20.10 -27.53 -50.69
N VAL A 188 -19.42 -26.40 -50.90
CA VAL A 188 -18.88 -26.01 -52.21
C VAL A 188 -17.83 -27.01 -52.68
N ALA A 189 -16.87 -27.38 -51.83
CA ALA A 189 -15.84 -28.35 -52.18
C ALA A 189 -16.44 -29.72 -52.56
N THR A 190 -17.43 -30.19 -51.78
CA THR A 190 -18.14 -31.45 -52.07
C THR A 190 -18.89 -31.37 -53.40
N GLY A 191 -19.56 -30.26 -53.69
CA GLY A 191 -20.25 -30.03 -54.95
C GLY A 191 -19.31 -30.01 -56.16
N VAL A 192 -18.17 -29.33 -56.04
CA VAL A 192 -17.13 -29.31 -57.09
C VAL A 192 -16.56 -30.71 -57.31
N LEU A 193 -16.29 -31.46 -56.25
CA LEU A 193 -15.77 -32.83 -56.35
C LEU A 193 -16.78 -33.75 -57.04
N ALA A 194 -18.06 -33.67 -56.66
CA ALA A 194 -19.14 -34.45 -57.28
C ALA A 194 -19.31 -34.11 -58.77
N MET A 195 -19.25 -32.82 -59.14
CA MET A 195 -19.28 -32.38 -60.54
C MET A 195 -18.06 -32.88 -61.31
N ALA A 196 -16.85 -32.82 -60.73
CA ALA A 196 -15.62 -33.30 -61.36
C ALA A 196 -15.66 -34.82 -61.60
N ILE A 197 -16.12 -35.60 -60.61
CA ILE A 197 -16.31 -37.05 -60.74
C ILE A 197 -17.37 -37.37 -61.81
N GLY A 198 -18.52 -36.68 -61.77
CA GLY A 198 -19.57 -36.83 -62.77
C GLY A 198 -19.13 -36.50 -64.20
N ALA A 199 -18.35 -35.42 -64.37
CA ALA A 199 -17.77 -35.05 -65.67
C ALA A 199 -16.72 -36.05 -66.17
N ARG A 200 -15.96 -36.68 -65.27
CA ARG A 200 -14.98 -37.72 -65.61
C ARG A 200 -15.66 -39.02 -66.03
N LEU A 201 -16.73 -39.42 -65.34
CA LEU A 201 -17.53 -40.60 -65.68
C LEU A 201 -18.27 -40.42 -67.02
N ARG A 202 -18.74 -39.20 -67.34
CA ARG A 202 -19.37 -38.90 -68.64
C ARG A 202 -18.40 -38.87 -69.82
N ARG A 203 -17.12 -38.53 -69.60
CA ARG A 203 -16.08 -38.56 -70.65
C ARG A 203 -15.51 -39.97 -70.92
N ALA A 204 -15.78 -40.93 -70.04
CA ALA A 204 -15.30 -42.31 -70.16
C ALA A 204 -16.34 -43.27 -70.79
N ARG A 205 -17.51 -42.74 -71.21
CA ARG A 205 -18.50 -43.41 -72.05
C ARG A 205 -18.47 -42.80 -73.44
#